data_AF-A0A3A0A2J7-F1
#
_entry.id   AF-A0A3A0A2J7-F1
#
_cell.length_a   1.000
_cell.length_b   1.000
_cell.length_c   1.000
_cell.angle_alpha   90.00
_cell.angle_beta   90.00
_cell.angle_gamma   90.00
#
_symmetry.space_group_name_H-M   'P 1'
#
loop_
_entity.id
_entity.type
_entity.pdbx_description
1 polymer ?
#
loop_
_entity_poly.entity_id
_entity_poly.type
_entity_poly.pdbx_seq_one_letter_code
_entity_poly.pdbx_strand_id
1 'polypeptide(L)'
;MHATDPHADLYDSGLNVFPGGVSAAARMHPCLGRPFYVSRGEGAHLYDLEGVRHIDFNMSNGATLLGHGHPAVEEAILQGLRAGVVAGSETRFHAQLAEELIDIIPCAEKVRFASTGTEATMHALRVARHATGRNVIVKFEGHYHGLHELVLFKAPDPAAPDGTAVPSSGGVPAHWAADVIVLPF
;
A
#
# COMPACT_ATOMS: atom_id res chain seq x y z
N MET A 1 31.90 11.50 25.96
CA MET A 1 31.03 11.64 24.78
C MET A 1 30.11 10.45 24.76
N HIS A 2 28.82 10.63 25.06
CA HIS A 2 27.84 9.56 24.82
C HIS A 2 27.69 9.43 23.31
N ALA A 3 27.94 8.24 22.75
CA ALA A 3 27.59 7.96 21.37
C ALA A 3 26.09 8.18 21.22
N THR A 4 25.67 9.02 20.28
CA THR A 4 24.24 9.22 19.99
C THR A 4 23.69 7.98 19.29
N ASP A 5 22.48 7.55 19.65
CA ASP A 5 21.78 6.50 18.93
C ASP A 5 21.29 7.09 17.60
N PRO A 6 21.87 6.70 16.44
CA PRO A 6 21.53 7.29 15.15
C PRO A 6 20.04 7.09 14.79
N HIS A 7 19.40 6.08 15.37
CA HIS A 7 17.98 5.85 15.16
C HIS A 7 17.09 6.83 15.94
N ALA A 8 17.49 7.22 17.14
CA ALA A 8 16.76 8.20 17.95
C ALA A 8 16.85 9.58 17.29
N ASP A 9 18.05 9.98 16.86
CA ASP A 9 18.28 11.26 16.18
C ASP A 9 17.42 11.41 14.90
N LEU A 10 17.29 10.32 14.10
CA LEU A 10 16.43 10.32 12.92
C LEU A 10 14.94 10.34 13.26
N TYR A 11 14.51 9.71 14.36
CA TYR A 11 13.12 9.75 14.78
C TYR A 11 12.73 11.13 15.29
N ASP A 12 13.58 11.76 16.10
CA ASP A 12 13.39 13.15 16.56
C ASP A 12 13.34 14.12 15.37
N SER A 13 14.24 13.95 14.40
CA SER A 13 14.19 14.70 13.15
C SER A 13 12.88 14.45 12.38
N GLY A 14 12.44 13.18 12.32
CA GLY A 14 11.19 12.76 11.71
C GLY A 14 9.96 13.41 12.36
N LEU A 15 9.92 13.51 13.69
CA LEU A 15 8.82 14.11 14.45
C LEU A 15 8.62 15.60 14.10
N ASN A 16 9.68 16.29 13.67
CA ASN A 16 9.59 17.69 13.23
C ASN A 16 9.00 17.86 11.82
N VAL A 17 8.98 16.81 10.99
CA VAL A 17 8.59 16.92 9.56
C VAL A 17 7.44 16.01 9.16
N PHE A 18 7.18 14.94 9.90
CA PHE A 18 6.12 13.97 9.63
C PHE A 18 5.15 13.88 10.82
N PRO A 19 3.83 13.82 10.58
CA PRO A 19 2.87 13.47 11.61
C PRO A 19 3.22 12.11 12.24
N GLY A 20 3.48 12.11 13.55
CA GLY A 20 3.90 10.89 14.26
C GLY A 20 5.29 10.37 13.86
N GLY A 21 6.13 11.20 13.24
CA GLY A 21 7.52 10.87 12.92
C GLY A 21 7.71 9.89 11.76
N VAL A 22 6.65 9.57 11.01
CA VAL A 22 6.67 8.62 9.88
C VAL A 22 5.92 9.12 8.66
N SER A 23 6.46 8.81 7.48
CA SER A 23 5.78 9.08 6.19
C SER A 23 4.63 8.10 5.88
N ALA A 24 4.52 7.00 6.63
CA ALA A 24 3.40 6.07 6.55
C ALA A 24 3.19 5.41 7.91
N ALA A 25 1.95 5.35 8.40
CA ALA A 25 1.63 4.82 9.72
C ALA A 25 2.15 3.38 9.93
N ALA A 26 2.12 2.55 8.89
CA ALA A 26 2.64 1.17 8.92
C ALA A 26 4.16 1.07 9.15
N ARG A 27 4.92 2.17 9.07
CA ARG A 27 6.36 2.20 9.35
C ARG A 27 6.68 2.44 10.82
N MET A 28 5.69 2.80 11.64
CA MET A 28 5.87 2.86 13.09
C MET A 28 5.98 1.43 13.63
N HIS A 29 7.07 1.09 14.32
CA HIS A 29 7.26 -0.23 14.90
C HIS A 29 6.81 -0.25 16.36
N PRO A 30 5.70 -0.95 16.72
CA PRO A 30 5.12 -0.86 18.05
C PRO A 30 6.08 -1.22 19.19
N CYS A 31 6.90 -2.26 18.99
CA CYS A 31 7.85 -2.70 20.03
C CYS A 31 9.06 -1.78 20.19
N LEU A 32 9.39 -0.98 19.18
CA LEU A 32 10.53 -0.05 19.23
C LEU A 32 10.07 1.34 19.67
N GLY A 33 8.77 1.65 19.56
CA GLY A 33 8.23 3.00 19.79
C GLY A 33 8.70 4.04 18.76
N ARG A 34 9.34 3.58 17.68
CA ARG A 34 9.89 4.39 16.57
C ARG A 34 9.97 3.54 15.30
N PRO A 35 10.34 4.10 14.15
CA PRO A 35 10.60 3.31 12.94
C PRO A 35 11.81 2.39 13.08
N PHE A 36 11.77 1.29 12.33
CA PHE A 36 12.95 0.52 12.01
C PHE A 36 13.66 1.18 10.82
N TYR A 37 14.80 1.80 11.07
CA TYR A 37 15.58 2.48 10.04
C TYR A 37 16.56 1.51 9.40
N VAL A 38 16.57 1.50 8.06
CA VAL A 38 17.42 0.64 7.24
C VAL A 38 18.40 1.48 6.45
N SER A 39 19.64 1.01 6.33
CA SER A 39 20.66 1.60 5.47
C SER A 39 20.70 0.95 4.09
N ARG A 40 20.46 -0.37 4.00
CA ARG A 40 20.39 -1.14 2.75
C ARG A 40 19.64 -2.46 2.93
N GLY A 41 19.25 -3.06 1.81
CA GLY A 41 18.75 -4.44 1.73
C GLY A 41 19.53 -5.26 0.72
N GLU A 42 19.67 -6.57 0.96
CA GLU A 42 20.33 -7.52 0.06
C GLU A 42 19.75 -8.93 0.24
N GLY A 43 19.20 -9.50 -0.84
CA GLY A 43 18.52 -10.80 -0.80
C GLY A 43 17.40 -10.81 0.25
N ALA A 44 17.45 -11.75 1.18
CA ALA A 44 16.48 -11.87 2.27
C ALA A 44 16.80 -11.01 3.51
N HIS A 45 17.74 -10.05 3.41
CA HIS A 45 18.23 -9.31 4.57
C HIS A 45 18.06 -7.80 4.45
N LEU A 46 17.85 -7.17 5.59
CA LEU A 46 17.99 -5.73 5.79
C LEU A 46 19.17 -5.46 6.73
N TYR A 47 19.83 -4.33 6.51
CA TYR A 47 20.88 -3.84 7.38
C TYR A 47 20.40 -2.53 8.00
N ASP A 48 20.50 -2.42 9.32
CA ASP A 48 20.16 -1.18 10.02
C ASP A 48 21.26 -0.12 9.87
N LEU A 49 21.14 0.99 10.60
CA LEU A 49 22.08 2.13 10.49
C LEU A 49 23.45 1.82 11.09
N GLU A 50 23.52 0.85 12.00
CA GLU A 50 24.75 0.38 12.62
C GLU A 50 25.38 -0.78 11.83
N GLY A 51 24.74 -1.20 10.74
CA GLY A 51 25.18 -2.28 9.87
C GLY A 51 24.84 -3.68 10.37
N VAL A 52 24.01 -3.81 11.41
CA VAL A 52 23.55 -5.11 11.88
C VAL A 52 22.59 -5.70 10.86
N ARG A 53 22.81 -6.96 10.53
CA ARG A 53 22.02 -7.70 9.54
C ARG A 53 20.84 -8.39 10.19
N HIS A 54 19.66 -8.20 9.62
CA HIS A 54 18.39 -8.79 10.04
C HIS A 54 17.78 -9.58 8.89
N ILE A 55 17.14 -10.72 9.19
CA ILE A 55 16.34 -11.44 8.20
C ILE A 55 15.01 -10.70 8.04
N ASP A 56 14.65 -10.35 6.81
CA ASP A 56 13.43 -9.61 6.52
C ASP A 56 12.25 -10.58 6.30
N PHE A 57 11.34 -10.63 7.27
CA PHE A 57 10.05 -11.33 7.13
C PHE A 57 8.91 -10.38 6.75
N ASN A 58 9.11 -9.06 6.75
CA ASN A 58 8.10 -8.11 6.31
C ASN A 58 8.04 -8.04 4.78
N MET A 59 9.20 -8.07 4.11
CA MET A 59 9.33 -8.10 2.65
C MET A 59 8.51 -6.99 1.96
N SER A 60 8.50 -5.79 2.55
CA SER A 60 7.67 -4.65 2.14
C SER A 60 6.19 -4.99 2.03
N ASN A 61 5.66 -5.67 3.06
CA ASN A 61 4.29 -6.21 3.09
C ASN A 61 4.01 -7.14 1.89
N GLY A 62 5.01 -7.91 1.48
CA GLY A 62 4.96 -8.86 0.36
C GLY A 62 5.35 -8.29 -1.02
N ALA A 63 5.54 -6.99 -1.17
CA ALA A 63 5.91 -6.38 -2.46
C ALA A 63 7.31 -6.78 -2.92
N THR A 64 8.22 -7.05 -2.00
CA THR A 64 9.60 -7.45 -2.30
C THR A 64 9.73 -8.98 -2.37
N LEU A 65 8.84 -9.66 -3.10
CA LEU A 65 8.75 -11.12 -3.10
C LEU A 65 10.08 -11.83 -3.45
N LEU A 66 10.86 -11.25 -4.38
CA LEU A 66 12.14 -11.82 -4.85
C LEU A 66 13.35 -11.46 -3.97
N GLY A 67 13.14 -10.77 -2.84
CA GLY A 67 14.23 -10.20 -2.05
C GLY A 67 14.73 -8.86 -2.58
N HIS A 68 15.59 -8.23 -1.78
CA HIS A 68 16.16 -6.91 -2.05
C HIS A 68 17.32 -7.00 -3.04
N GLY A 69 17.35 -6.10 -4.03
CA GLY A 69 18.46 -6.04 -4.99
C GLY A 69 18.53 -7.24 -5.94
N HIS A 70 17.38 -7.82 -6.32
CA HIS A 70 17.38 -8.95 -7.26
C HIS A 70 17.97 -8.52 -8.63
N PRO A 71 19.03 -9.18 -9.14
CA PRO A 71 19.78 -8.69 -10.31
C PRO A 71 18.92 -8.46 -11.56
N ALA A 72 17.94 -9.34 -11.82
CA ALA A 72 17.05 -9.16 -12.97
C ALA A 72 16.12 -7.94 -12.84
N VAL A 73 15.71 -7.58 -11.62
CA VAL A 73 14.87 -6.41 -11.36
C VAL A 73 15.71 -5.14 -11.50
N GLU A 74 16.93 -5.15 -10.98
CA GLU A 74 17.87 -4.04 -11.12
C GLU A 74 18.17 -3.72 -12.59
N GLU A 75 18.47 -4.74 -13.40
CA GLU A 75 18.73 -4.54 -14.83
C GLU A 75 17.48 -4.00 -15.56
N ALA A 76 16.28 -4.50 -15.25
CA ALA A 76 15.04 -4.01 -15.84
C ALA A 76 14.77 -2.52 -15.49
N ILE A 77 15.04 -2.12 -14.23
CA ILE A 77 14.93 -0.72 -13.81
C ILE A 77 15.92 0.15 -14.58
N LEU A 78 17.19 -0.27 -14.70
CA LEU A 78 18.21 0.46 -15.45
C LEU A 78 17.86 0.59 -16.93
N GLN A 79 17.29 -0.46 -17.53
CA GLN A 79 16.77 -0.41 -18.90
C GLN A 79 15.65 0.64 -19.03
N GLY A 80 14.69 0.66 -18.10
CA GLY A 80 13.61 1.65 -18.07
C GLY A 80 14.14 3.07 -17.94
N LEU A 81 15.09 3.31 -17.02
CA LEU A 81 15.74 4.61 -16.83
C LEU A 81 16.41 5.11 -18.11
N ARG A 82 17.16 4.25 -18.79
CA ARG A 82 17.82 4.57 -20.07
C ARG A 82 16.82 4.85 -21.19
N ALA A 83 15.63 4.26 -21.15
CA ALA A 83 14.57 4.48 -22.12
C ALA A 83 13.82 5.83 -21.92
N GLY A 84 14.06 6.53 -20.82
CA GLY A 84 13.35 7.76 -20.46
C GLY A 84 12.05 7.46 -19.72
N VAL A 85 12.17 7.19 -18.42
CA VAL A 85 11.02 7.01 -17.52
C VAL A 85 10.11 8.25 -17.49
N VAL A 86 8.81 8.03 -17.21
CA VAL A 86 7.82 9.11 -17.02
C VAL A 86 7.60 9.98 -18.28
N ALA A 87 7.62 9.36 -19.47
CA ALA A 87 7.45 10.05 -20.74
C ALA A 87 5.99 10.48 -21.04
N GLY A 88 5.03 10.19 -20.15
CA GLY A 88 3.59 10.42 -20.41
C GLY A 88 3.05 9.70 -21.65
N SER A 89 3.80 8.72 -22.17
CA SER A 89 3.60 8.06 -23.46
C SER A 89 3.74 6.54 -23.30
N GLU A 90 3.12 5.80 -24.21
CA GLU A 90 3.18 4.33 -24.22
C GLU A 90 4.55 3.80 -24.67
N THR A 91 4.93 2.65 -24.12
CA THR A 91 6.12 1.90 -24.53
C THR A 91 5.73 0.45 -24.78
N ARG A 92 6.56 -0.31 -25.51
CA ARG A 92 6.33 -1.75 -25.73
C ARG A 92 6.17 -2.54 -24.42
N PHE A 93 6.80 -2.09 -23.34
CA PHE A 93 6.79 -2.77 -22.05
C PHE A 93 5.40 -2.78 -21.40
N HIS A 94 4.56 -1.78 -21.66
CA HIS A 94 3.21 -1.75 -21.11
C HIS A 94 2.33 -2.86 -21.70
N ALA A 95 2.37 -3.04 -23.02
CA ALA A 95 1.62 -4.10 -23.69
C ALA A 95 2.13 -5.50 -23.31
N GLN A 96 3.46 -5.68 -23.28
CA GLN A 96 4.09 -6.94 -22.88
C GLN A 96 3.67 -7.35 -21.45
N LEU A 97 3.76 -6.43 -20.49
CA LEU A 97 3.32 -6.71 -19.12
C LEU A 97 1.81 -6.98 -19.04
N ALA A 98 0.99 -6.28 -19.82
CA ALA A 98 -0.46 -6.51 -19.84
C ALA A 98 -0.82 -7.90 -20.38
N GLU A 99 -0.14 -8.36 -21.43
CA GLU A 99 -0.29 -9.71 -21.99
C GLU A 99 0.08 -10.78 -20.96
N GLU A 100 1.24 -10.64 -20.30
CA GLU A 100 1.66 -11.58 -19.24
C GLU A 100 0.65 -11.63 -18.08
N LEU A 101 0.09 -10.49 -17.65
CA LEU A 101 -0.90 -10.45 -16.59
C LEU A 101 -2.22 -11.12 -16.99
N ILE A 102 -2.65 -10.95 -18.25
CA ILE A 102 -3.85 -11.61 -18.79
C ILE A 102 -3.65 -13.13 -18.82
N ASP A 103 -2.47 -13.59 -19.23
CA ASP A 103 -2.15 -15.01 -19.26
C ASP A 103 -2.10 -15.64 -17.86
N ILE A 104 -1.61 -14.90 -16.86
CA ILE A 104 -1.48 -15.38 -15.47
C ILE A 104 -2.81 -15.35 -14.70
N ILE A 105 -3.70 -14.39 -14.98
CA ILE A 105 -4.92 -14.14 -14.20
C ILE A 105 -6.14 -14.64 -15.00
N PRO A 106 -6.74 -15.81 -14.66
CA PRO A 106 -7.71 -16.47 -15.54
C PRO A 106 -8.97 -15.66 -15.87
N CYS A 107 -9.36 -14.70 -15.04
CA CYS A 107 -10.53 -13.85 -15.25
C CYS A 107 -10.22 -12.51 -15.93
N ALA A 108 -8.95 -12.18 -16.15
CA ALA A 108 -8.55 -10.91 -16.72
C ALA A 108 -8.64 -10.95 -18.25
N GLU A 109 -9.54 -10.16 -18.84
CA GLU A 109 -9.61 -9.97 -20.31
C GLU A 109 -8.84 -8.72 -20.76
N LYS A 110 -8.70 -7.73 -19.87
CA LYS A 110 -8.02 -6.45 -20.10
C LYS A 110 -7.39 -5.94 -18.81
N VAL A 111 -6.32 -5.15 -18.94
CA VAL A 111 -5.57 -4.59 -17.81
C VAL A 111 -5.51 -3.06 -17.92
N ARG A 112 -5.57 -2.41 -16.76
CA ARG A 112 -5.31 -0.98 -16.57
C ARG A 112 -4.34 -0.84 -15.39
N PHE A 113 -3.16 -0.26 -15.64
CA PHE A 113 -2.19 0.00 -14.58
C PHE A 113 -2.60 1.20 -13.72
N ALA A 114 -2.27 1.11 -12.43
CA ALA A 114 -2.36 2.19 -11.44
C ALA A 114 -1.04 2.27 -10.66
N SER A 115 -0.80 3.36 -9.96
CA SER A 115 0.46 3.58 -9.22
C SER A 115 0.44 2.91 -7.84
N THR A 116 -0.75 2.64 -7.30
CA THR A 116 -0.92 2.03 -5.97
C THR A 116 -2.09 1.05 -5.94
N GLY A 117 -2.08 0.16 -4.94
CA GLY A 117 -3.24 -0.71 -4.65
C GLY A 117 -4.51 0.07 -4.30
N THR A 118 -4.39 1.21 -3.61
CA THR A 118 -5.53 2.11 -3.31
C THR A 118 -6.17 2.65 -4.58
N GLU A 119 -5.38 3.05 -5.58
CA GLU A 119 -5.90 3.51 -6.86
C GLU A 119 -6.55 2.37 -7.65
N ALA A 120 -5.95 1.18 -7.60
CA ALA A 120 -6.49 0.00 -8.27
C ALA A 120 -7.89 -0.36 -7.73
N THR A 121 -8.06 -0.43 -6.41
CA THR A 121 -9.37 -0.70 -5.79
C THR A 121 -10.38 0.42 -6.05
N MET A 122 -9.95 1.69 -5.99
CA MET A 122 -10.78 2.84 -6.34
C MET A 122 -11.30 2.76 -7.79
N HIS A 123 -10.42 2.42 -8.74
CA HIS A 123 -10.80 2.26 -10.15
C HIS A 123 -11.72 1.07 -10.36
N ALA A 124 -11.45 -0.07 -9.72
CA ALA A 124 -12.28 -1.26 -9.80
C ALA A 124 -13.73 -0.98 -9.36
N LEU A 125 -13.92 -0.28 -8.22
CA LEU A 125 -15.24 0.12 -7.76
C LEU A 125 -15.93 1.06 -8.75
N ARG A 126 -15.21 2.04 -9.30
CA ARG A 126 -15.76 2.98 -10.29
C ARG A 126 -16.24 2.26 -11.55
N VAL A 127 -15.45 1.30 -12.06
CA VAL A 127 -15.83 0.48 -13.22
C VAL A 127 -17.06 -0.37 -12.91
N ALA A 128 -17.09 -1.04 -11.75
CA ALA A 128 -18.23 -1.87 -11.34
C ALA A 128 -19.53 -1.05 -11.22
N ARG A 129 -19.47 0.15 -10.63
CA ARG A 129 -20.62 1.05 -10.55
C ARG A 129 -21.10 1.51 -11.92
N HIS A 130 -20.18 1.91 -12.79
CA HIS A 130 -20.53 2.32 -14.16
C HIS A 130 -21.19 1.18 -14.95
N ALA A 131 -20.62 -0.02 -14.88
CA ALA A 131 -21.11 -1.18 -15.61
C ALA A 131 -22.49 -1.66 -15.12
N THR A 132 -22.78 -1.52 -13.82
CA THR A 132 -24.01 -2.05 -13.21
C THR A 132 -25.10 -1.00 -12.97
N GLY A 133 -24.75 0.29 -12.96
CA GLY A 133 -25.63 1.38 -12.53
C GLY A 133 -25.98 1.37 -11.04
N ARG A 134 -25.26 0.58 -10.22
CA ARG A 134 -25.51 0.41 -8.78
C ARG A 134 -24.50 1.21 -7.96
N ASN A 135 -24.93 1.79 -6.85
CA ASN A 135 -24.06 2.58 -5.97
C ASN A 135 -23.49 1.79 -4.80
N VAL A 136 -24.31 0.92 -4.20
CA VAL A 136 -23.93 0.20 -2.98
C VAL A 136 -22.83 -0.82 -3.24
N ILE A 137 -21.82 -0.83 -2.38
CA ILE A 137 -20.74 -1.82 -2.36
C ILE A 137 -20.84 -2.68 -1.09
N VAL A 138 -20.29 -3.89 -1.17
CA VAL A 138 -20.16 -4.79 -0.03
C VAL A 138 -18.67 -5.00 0.25
N LYS A 139 -18.26 -4.87 1.50
CA LYS A 139 -16.94 -5.29 1.99
C LYS A 139 -17.09 -6.14 3.24
N PHE A 140 -16.00 -6.80 3.61
CA PHE A 140 -15.94 -7.59 4.84
C PHE A 140 -15.19 -6.81 5.94
N GLU A 141 -15.58 -7.03 7.18
CA GLU A 141 -14.92 -6.46 8.36
C GLU A 141 -13.48 -6.98 8.46
N GLY A 142 -12.55 -6.14 8.91
CA GLY A 142 -11.12 -6.47 9.01
C GLY A 142 -10.35 -6.50 7.68
N HIS A 143 -11.01 -6.51 6.52
CA HIS A 143 -10.32 -6.45 5.23
C HIS A 143 -9.79 -5.05 4.92
N TYR A 144 -8.54 -5.00 4.43
CA TYR A 144 -7.89 -3.78 3.96
C TYR A 144 -7.93 -3.68 2.43
N HIS A 145 -8.42 -2.55 1.91
CA HIS A 145 -8.56 -2.30 0.46
C HIS A 145 -7.96 -0.95 0.03
N GLY A 146 -7.02 -0.41 0.81
CA GLY A 146 -6.44 0.91 0.59
C GLY A 146 -7.06 2.00 1.46
N LEU A 147 -6.82 3.26 1.08
CA LEU A 147 -7.12 4.44 1.90
C LEU A 147 -8.06 5.44 1.19
N HIS A 148 -8.92 4.97 0.28
CA HIS A 148 -9.94 5.80 -0.35
C HIS A 148 -11.28 5.69 0.42
N GLU A 149 -12.17 6.66 0.23
CA GLU A 149 -13.30 6.95 1.14
C GLU A 149 -14.21 5.74 1.37
N LEU A 150 -14.65 5.06 0.29
CA LEU A 150 -15.60 3.94 0.35
C LEU A 150 -15.11 2.72 1.14
N VAL A 151 -13.80 2.53 1.26
CA VAL A 151 -13.25 1.35 1.95
C VAL A 151 -12.86 1.65 3.39
N LEU A 152 -12.92 2.92 3.81
CA LEU A 152 -12.67 3.38 5.18
C LEU A 152 -13.94 3.38 6.03
N PHE A 153 -14.64 2.24 5.99
CA PHE A 153 -15.81 1.96 6.80
C PHE A 153 -15.64 0.65 7.55
N LYS A 154 -16.04 0.65 8.82
CA LYS A 154 -16.08 -0.49 9.72
C LYS A 154 -17.52 -0.87 10.04
N ALA A 155 -17.70 -2.09 10.53
CA ALA A 155 -18.98 -2.57 10.99
C ALA A 155 -19.61 -1.59 12.02
N PRO A 156 -20.96 -1.47 12.03
CA PRO A 156 -21.66 -0.73 13.08
C PRO A 156 -21.21 -1.19 14.46
N ASP A 157 -21.18 -0.25 15.41
CA ASP A 157 -21.18 -0.62 16.81
C ASP A 157 -22.41 -1.54 17.06
N PRO A 158 -22.26 -2.71 17.70
CA PRO A 158 -23.41 -3.54 18.06
C PRO A 158 -24.50 -2.80 18.86
N ALA A 159 -24.14 -1.70 19.53
CA ALA A 159 -25.05 -0.81 20.23
C ALA A 159 -25.69 0.28 19.33
N ALA A 160 -25.28 0.41 18.07
CA ALA A 160 -25.82 1.38 17.12
C ALA A 160 -27.22 0.95 16.64
N PRO A 161 -28.23 1.84 16.72
CA PRO A 161 -29.63 1.47 16.52
C PRO A 161 -30.03 1.19 15.05
N ASP A 162 -29.22 1.59 14.07
CA ASP A 162 -29.57 1.52 12.64
C ASP A 162 -28.70 0.55 11.81
N GLY A 163 -27.71 -0.10 12.43
CA GLY A 163 -26.81 -1.03 11.75
C GLY A 163 -25.97 -0.41 10.62
N THR A 164 -25.80 0.92 10.61
CA THR A 164 -25.09 1.62 9.54
C THR A 164 -23.58 1.52 9.70
N ALA A 165 -22.88 1.36 8.56
CA ALA A 165 -21.42 1.35 8.55
C ALA A 165 -20.87 2.69 9.06
N VAL A 166 -19.83 2.64 9.90
CA VAL A 166 -19.27 3.84 10.53
C VAL A 166 -17.92 4.17 9.89
N PRO A 167 -17.61 5.45 9.64
CA PRO A 167 -16.27 5.84 9.22
C PRO A 167 -15.18 5.28 10.14
N SER A 168 -14.14 4.68 9.56
CA SER A 168 -12.99 4.12 10.30
C SER A 168 -11.85 5.11 10.47
N SER A 169 -11.89 6.26 9.78
CA SER A 169 -10.90 7.33 9.87
C SER A 169 -11.60 8.68 10.03
N GLY A 170 -10.95 9.58 10.78
CA GLY A 170 -11.35 11.00 10.82
C GLY A 170 -11.29 11.62 9.42
N GLY A 171 -12.23 12.52 9.14
CA GLY A 171 -12.31 13.24 7.85
C GLY A 171 -13.12 12.54 6.75
N VAL A 172 -13.49 11.26 6.92
CA VAL A 172 -14.38 10.57 5.98
C VAL A 172 -15.83 11.01 6.23
N PRO A 173 -16.54 11.60 5.25
CA PRO A 173 -17.90 12.08 5.44
C PRO A 173 -18.89 10.94 5.73
N ALA A 174 -19.66 11.07 6.82
CA ALA A 174 -20.60 10.02 7.25
C ALA A 174 -21.66 9.65 6.20
N HIS A 175 -22.03 10.57 5.30
CA HIS A 175 -23.05 10.28 4.28
C HIS A 175 -22.65 9.17 3.28
N TRP A 176 -21.36 8.86 3.14
CA TRP A 176 -20.90 7.75 2.30
C TRP A 176 -21.27 6.38 2.88
N ALA A 177 -21.68 6.30 4.16
CA ALA A 177 -22.17 5.08 4.78
C ALA A 177 -23.37 4.47 4.04
N ALA A 178 -24.21 5.31 3.41
CA ALA A 178 -25.38 4.85 2.65
C ALA A 178 -25.01 3.97 1.45
N ASP A 179 -23.77 4.07 0.96
CA ASP A 179 -23.26 3.31 -0.18
C ASP A 179 -22.41 2.10 0.22
N VAL A 180 -22.25 1.80 1.53
CA VAL A 180 -21.32 0.77 2.01
C VAL A 180 -22.02 -0.18 2.98
N ILE A 181 -22.04 -1.46 2.63
CA ILE A 181 -22.44 -2.55 3.52
C ILE A 181 -21.19 -3.27 3.99
N VAL A 182 -21.04 -3.42 5.31
CA VAL A 182 -19.94 -4.17 5.92
C VAL A 182 -20.49 -5.47 6.51
N LEU A 183 -20.00 -6.60 6.01
CA LEU A 183 -20.37 -7.94 6.46
C LEU A 183 -19.29 -8.53 7.39
N PRO A 184 -19.65 -9.44 8.31
CA PRO A 184 -18.66 -10.15 9.13
C PRO A 184 -17.79 -11.10 8.29
N PHE A 185 -16.55 -11.32 8.74
CA PHE A 185 -15.61 -12.33 8.23
C PHE A 185 -15.59 -13.56 9.13
#